data_AF-C5LSU5-F1
#
_entry.id   AF-C5LSU5-F1
#
_cell.length_a   1.000
_cell.length_b   1.000
_cell.length_c   1.000
_cell.angle_alpha   90.00
_cell.angle_beta   90.00
_cell.angle_gamma   90.00
#
_symmetry.space_group_name_H-M   'P 1'
#
loop_
_entity.id
_entity.type
_entity.pdbx_description
1 polymer ?
#
loop_
_entity_poly.entity_id
_entity_poly.type
_entity_poly.pdbx_seq_one_letter_code
_entity_poly.pdbx_strand_id
1 'polypeptide(L)'
;MHPKLLSVTVNFNDDGLVGGPHPSRSALLIATPTLADFHAAFKGLLRDTVSGISAPYGDFKNYGRQRLRKFLKASGDDGNGHHSEATIVEEALQKDRRFITASEKIFDRLCVDFETALESAQRQLVEYREIYEYGRAWDEEKFLAKMKFISADGGHSMVVIGCECSAAEPEGRPVDPVALQREMARMTEFIGKVDRLNNVQSVGALSVEARKLKQLLAPIPQRALVTMKGLLLSVLREECKAAGEKYIAVNHELDQRPTKLESFVRYLEMLERLKEEELSELEMAKVEVEDLYLLARQYKMKVSVDDSVKLESLMQLSTDCINSKLPAACEYTRAEKRPMMEELHALAHTLEETARGMRETITDPEGRFMALGEARWAVADQVLEELAEMKSSGAQLKQRMEWAQQSEKFIDVSSITHPFCEKSAAIYRSTLGISLWHKLLSKWLGEGVFTCDIPAFKEACSVRVKPAQAALQAGNSGLMSGGRTSPQSGFDSERYGELYKALVQDIVEVWQRWNCSVLEEIRLLSAKQWETLIEQAGLSLPTKLSAVTVGALMLLVT
;
A
#
# COMPACT_ATOMS: atom_id res chain seq x y z
N MET A 1 -7.63 43.11 62.93
CA MET A 1 -6.53 42.74 62.00
C MET A 1 -7.08 41.71 61.04
N HIS A 2 -7.11 41.99 59.73
CA HIS A 2 -7.39 40.94 58.76
C HIS A 2 -6.25 39.92 58.83
N PRO A 3 -6.52 38.62 59.04
CA PRO A 3 -5.47 37.62 58.98
C PRO A 3 -4.95 37.58 57.54
N LYS A 4 -3.70 38.01 57.33
CA LYS A 4 -2.99 37.71 56.08
C LYS A 4 -2.80 36.20 56.06
N LEU A 5 -3.57 35.51 55.21
CA LEU A 5 -3.38 34.08 54.96
C LEU A 5 -1.99 33.85 54.38
N LEU A 6 -1.29 32.83 54.86
CA LEU A 6 0.00 32.42 54.30
C LEU A 6 -0.26 31.58 53.05
N SER A 7 0.30 31.99 51.91
CA SER A 7 0.12 31.34 50.61
C SER A 7 1.25 30.34 50.32
N VAL A 8 0.91 29.12 49.94
CA VAL A 8 1.84 28.09 49.44
C VAL A 8 1.60 27.94 47.94
N THR A 9 2.64 28.16 47.14
CA THR A 9 2.61 27.92 45.69
C THR A 9 3.15 26.54 45.40
N VAL A 10 2.41 25.77 44.60
CA VAL A 10 2.83 24.44 44.16
C VAL A 10 3.32 24.52 42.72
N ASN A 11 4.54 24.02 42.48
CA ASN A 11 5.13 23.93 41.15
C ASN A 11 5.66 22.52 40.89
N PHE A 12 5.71 22.13 39.60
CA PHE A 12 6.56 21.03 39.15
C PHE A 12 8.00 21.56 39.03
N ASN A 13 8.97 20.82 39.55
CA ASN A 13 10.38 21.20 39.47
C ASN A 13 11.08 20.40 38.37
N ASP A 14 11.74 21.11 37.45
CA ASP A 14 12.54 20.51 36.37
C ASP A 14 14.03 20.33 36.76
N ASP A 15 14.51 20.99 37.82
CA ASP A 15 15.94 21.21 38.09
C ASP A 15 16.68 20.08 38.83
N GLY A 16 16.35 18.80 38.62
CA GLY A 16 16.86 17.78 39.56
C GLY A 16 17.11 16.36 39.09
N LEU A 17 17.33 16.07 37.80
CA LEU A 17 17.69 14.71 37.37
C LEU A 17 18.68 14.65 36.20
N VAL A 18 19.88 15.19 36.41
CA VAL A 18 21.04 14.83 35.60
C VAL A 18 21.79 13.70 36.33
N GLY A 19 21.72 12.48 35.82
CA GLY A 19 22.61 11.37 36.19
C GLY A 19 22.03 10.32 37.15
N GLY A 20 21.32 9.33 36.62
CA GLY A 20 20.99 8.09 37.34
C GLY A 20 20.09 7.15 36.54
N PRO A 21 20.50 5.91 36.25
CA PRO A 21 19.74 4.97 35.42
C PRO A 21 18.69 4.24 36.29
N HIS A 22 17.62 4.92 36.68
CA HIS A 22 16.41 4.26 37.19
C HIS A 22 15.15 5.04 36.77
N PRO A 23 14.25 4.45 35.95
CA PRO A 23 13.02 5.08 35.52
C PRO A 23 11.94 4.89 36.59
N SER A 24 12.08 5.59 37.72
CA SER A 24 11.05 5.63 38.77
C SER A 24 11.23 6.90 39.60
N ARG A 25 11.29 8.07 38.96
CA ARG A 25 11.45 9.32 39.71
C ARG A 25 10.25 10.23 39.49
N SER A 26 9.37 10.13 40.47
CA SER A 26 8.28 11.05 40.75
C SER A 26 8.74 12.49 40.58
N ALA A 27 8.12 13.23 39.66
CA ALA A 27 8.17 14.68 39.70
C ALA A 27 7.65 15.11 41.08
N LEU A 28 8.55 15.54 41.96
CA LEU A 28 8.21 15.95 43.30
C LEU A 28 7.44 17.27 43.19
N LEU A 29 6.19 17.29 43.64
CA LEU A 29 5.47 18.54 43.86
C LEU A 29 6.24 19.31 44.94
N ILE A 30 6.87 20.42 44.56
CA ILE A 30 7.60 21.25 45.52
C ILE A 30 6.65 22.32 46.01
N ALA A 31 6.35 22.27 47.31
CA ALA A 31 5.76 23.38 48.02
C ALA A 31 6.82 24.49 48.16
N THR A 32 6.53 25.65 47.61
CA THR A 32 7.31 26.86 47.81
C THR A 32 6.40 27.88 48.51
N PRO A 33 6.72 28.32 49.73
CA PRO A 33 7.93 28.05 50.54
C PRO A 33 8.01 26.63 51.14
N THR A 34 9.23 26.18 51.51
CA THR A 34 9.44 24.91 52.26
C THR A 34 8.97 25.04 53.71
N LEU A 35 8.83 23.91 54.44
CA LEU A 35 8.51 23.95 55.87
C LEU A 35 9.55 24.75 56.69
N ALA A 36 10.82 24.70 56.30
CA ALA A 36 11.89 25.46 56.95
C ALA A 36 11.73 26.97 56.73
N ASP A 37 11.42 27.38 55.49
CA ASP A 37 11.13 28.77 55.16
C ASP A 37 9.88 29.27 55.92
N PHE A 38 8.87 28.42 56.04
CA PHE A 38 7.64 28.70 56.78
C PHE A 38 7.92 28.91 58.27
N HIS A 39 8.73 28.05 58.87
CA HIS A 39 9.17 28.18 60.26
C HIS A 39 9.98 29.45 60.49
N ALA A 40 10.89 29.80 59.58
CA ALA A 40 11.65 31.05 59.64
C ALA A 40 10.73 32.27 59.55
N ALA A 41 9.75 32.26 58.65
CA ALA A 41 8.76 33.33 58.50
C ALA A 41 7.87 33.47 59.74
N PHE A 42 7.41 32.37 60.33
CA PHE A 42 6.63 32.37 61.56
C PHE A 42 7.41 32.97 62.74
N LYS A 43 8.69 32.57 62.90
CA LYS A 43 9.59 33.16 63.91
C LYS A 43 9.80 34.66 63.71
N GLY A 44 9.94 35.10 62.46
CA GLY A 44 9.99 36.53 62.11
C GLY A 44 8.72 37.26 62.54
N LEU A 45 7.54 36.72 62.21
CA LEU A 45 6.25 37.30 62.57
C LEU A 45 6.05 37.42 64.08
N LEU A 46 6.43 36.39 64.85
CA LEU A 46 6.38 36.43 66.32
C LEU A 46 7.29 37.54 66.88
N ARG A 47 8.52 37.66 66.36
CA ARG A 47 9.46 38.71 66.76
C ARG A 47 8.90 40.11 66.48
N ASP A 48 8.35 40.31 65.29
CA ASP A 48 7.75 41.59 64.88
C ASP A 48 6.53 41.93 65.73
N THR A 49 5.70 40.93 66.08
CA THR A 49 4.53 41.12 66.94
C THR A 49 4.95 41.51 68.36
N VAL A 50 5.94 40.83 68.93
CA VAL A 50 6.50 41.16 70.25
C VAL A 50 7.12 42.56 70.24
N SER A 51 7.86 42.90 69.19
CA SER A 51 8.45 44.23 68.99
C SER A 51 7.40 45.34 68.83
N GLY A 52 6.29 45.05 68.14
CA GLY A 52 5.17 45.96 67.98
C GLY A 52 4.42 46.22 69.28
N ILE A 53 4.27 45.20 70.13
CA ILE A 53 3.68 45.34 71.47
C ILE A 53 4.61 46.15 72.40
N SER A 54 5.93 46.04 72.22
CA SER A 54 6.93 46.75 73.03
C SER A 54 7.22 48.18 72.55
N ALA A 55 6.73 48.56 71.36
CA ALA A 55 6.92 49.89 70.78
C ALA A 55 6.27 51.01 71.63
N PRO A 56 6.92 52.19 71.76
CA PRO A 56 6.58 53.23 72.74
C PRO A 56 5.27 54.02 72.50
N TYR A 57 4.40 53.58 71.60
CA TYR A 57 3.25 54.35 71.10
C TYR A 57 1.85 53.79 71.41
N GLY A 58 1.71 52.72 72.22
CA GLY A 58 0.39 52.18 72.63
C GLY A 58 -0.02 52.44 74.10
N ASP A 59 -1.33 52.42 74.37
CA ASP A 59 -2.01 52.63 75.67
C ASP A 59 -1.56 51.71 76.84
N PHE A 60 -0.66 50.76 76.60
CA PHE A 60 -0.02 49.93 77.64
C PHE A 60 0.96 50.71 78.55
N LYS A 61 1.17 52.01 78.27
CA LYS A 61 2.21 52.87 78.87
C LYS A 61 2.24 52.91 80.41
N ASN A 62 1.12 52.77 81.11
CA ASN A 62 1.09 53.13 82.53
C ASN A 62 1.12 51.94 83.50
N TYR A 63 0.47 50.82 83.17
CA TYR A 63 0.39 49.68 84.10
C TYR A 63 1.57 48.72 83.98
N GLY A 64 2.03 48.46 82.74
CA GLY A 64 3.18 47.59 82.48
C GLY A 64 4.50 48.18 82.98
N ARG A 65 4.76 49.46 82.68
CA ARG A 65 6.02 50.15 83.05
C ARG A 65 6.27 50.18 84.56
N GLN A 66 5.25 50.40 85.39
CA GLN A 66 5.43 50.42 86.85
C GLN A 66 5.75 49.04 87.42
N ARG A 67 5.13 47.97 86.91
CA ARG A 67 5.45 46.60 87.33
C ARG A 67 6.81 46.15 86.81
N LEU A 68 7.13 46.47 85.56
CA LEU A 68 8.42 46.13 84.95
C LEU A 68 9.58 46.82 85.66
N ARG A 69 9.44 48.13 85.99
CA ARG A 69 10.43 48.85 86.80
C ARG A 69 10.59 48.29 88.21
N LYS A 70 9.49 47.84 88.84
CA LYS A 70 9.56 47.16 90.15
C LYS A 70 10.29 45.82 90.05
N PHE A 71 10.07 45.07 88.98
CA PHE A 71 10.74 43.79 88.74
C PHE A 71 12.24 43.97 88.45
N LEU A 72 12.59 44.94 87.60
CA LEU A 72 13.99 45.27 87.27
C LEU A 72 14.76 45.82 88.46
N LYS A 73 14.13 46.65 89.30
CA LYS A 73 14.73 47.07 90.58
C LYS A 73 14.94 45.92 91.56
N ALA A 74 14.09 44.89 91.51
CA ALA A 74 14.23 43.73 92.38
C ALA A 74 15.31 42.75 91.91
N SER A 75 15.69 42.77 90.63
CA SER A 75 16.77 41.94 90.08
C SER A 75 18.18 42.51 90.25
N GLY A 76 18.33 43.69 90.87
CA GLY A 76 19.65 44.30 91.15
C GLY A 76 20.40 44.82 89.92
N ASP A 77 19.67 45.10 88.83
CA ASP A 77 20.24 45.70 87.62
C ASP A 77 20.06 47.23 87.68
N ASP A 78 21.17 47.95 87.86
CA ASP A 78 21.19 49.38 88.21
C ASP A 78 20.89 50.32 87.02
N GLY A 79 20.33 49.80 85.93
CA GLY A 79 19.69 50.58 84.87
C GLY A 79 20.63 51.44 84.02
N ASN A 80 21.95 51.21 84.09
CA ASN A 80 22.94 52.01 83.36
C ASN A 80 23.33 51.41 81.98
N GLY A 81 22.73 50.27 81.60
CA GLY A 81 22.90 49.67 80.28
C GLY A 81 21.91 50.25 79.26
N HIS A 82 22.40 50.64 78.08
CA HIS A 82 21.61 51.16 76.95
C HIS A 82 20.61 50.16 76.31
N HIS A 83 20.19 49.11 77.03
CA HIS A 83 19.13 48.23 76.55
C HIS A 83 17.80 48.97 76.60
N SER A 84 17.21 49.20 75.44
CA SER A 84 15.89 49.85 75.36
C SER A 84 14.89 49.04 76.19
N GLU A 85 13.93 49.70 76.86
CA GLU A 85 12.85 49.02 77.62
C GLU A 85 12.15 47.94 76.76
N ALA A 86 12.13 48.12 75.43
CA ALA A 86 11.59 47.16 74.47
C ALA A 86 12.39 45.85 74.40
N THR A 87 13.71 45.92 74.45
CA THR A 87 14.62 44.75 74.43
C THR A 87 14.42 43.90 75.68
N ILE A 88 14.23 44.54 76.84
CA ILE A 88 14.01 43.84 78.11
C ILE A 88 12.64 43.13 78.11
N VAL A 89 11.60 43.78 77.59
CA VAL A 89 10.26 43.17 77.47
C VAL A 89 10.29 41.99 76.48
N GLU A 90 11.01 42.15 75.37
CA GLU A 90 11.20 41.09 74.39
C GLU A 90 11.93 39.88 75.02
N GLU A 91 13.04 40.10 75.73
CA GLU A 91 13.75 39.03 76.44
C GLU A 91 12.89 38.38 77.53
N ALA A 92 12.09 39.16 78.27
CA ALA A 92 11.20 38.64 79.30
C ALA A 92 10.08 37.78 78.69
N LEU A 93 9.48 38.20 77.57
CA LEU A 93 8.48 37.42 76.83
C LEU A 93 9.09 36.17 76.20
N GLN A 94 10.30 36.26 75.63
CA GLN A 94 11.04 35.12 75.11
C GLN A 94 11.40 34.10 76.19
N LYS A 95 11.49 34.51 77.46
CA LYS A 95 11.70 33.63 78.63
C LYS A 95 10.40 33.18 79.29
N ASP A 96 9.24 33.78 78.98
CA ASP A 96 7.95 33.41 79.56
C ASP A 96 7.50 32.04 79.02
N ARG A 97 7.43 31.06 79.92
CA ARG A 97 6.99 29.69 79.61
C ARG A 97 5.63 29.63 78.93
N ARG A 98 4.67 30.51 79.28
CA ARG A 98 3.34 30.54 78.65
C ARG A 98 3.42 30.98 77.20
N PHE A 99 4.24 32.00 76.91
CA PHE A 99 4.45 32.49 75.56
C PHE A 99 5.16 31.46 74.69
N ILE A 100 6.22 30.81 75.21
CA ILE A 100 6.93 29.72 74.53
C ILE A 100 5.96 28.58 74.22
N THR A 101 5.25 28.06 75.22
CA THR A 101 4.30 26.95 75.02
C THR A 101 3.16 27.31 74.06
N ALA A 102 2.66 28.56 74.08
CA ALA A 102 1.65 28.99 73.11
C ALA A 102 2.21 29.09 71.68
N SER A 103 3.44 29.60 71.54
CA SER A 103 4.13 29.71 70.25
C SER A 103 4.43 28.34 69.64
N GLU A 104 4.91 27.40 70.45
CA GLU A 104 5.13 26.00 70.07
C GLU A 104 3.82 25.35 69.62
N LYS A 105 2.73 25.49 70.39
CA LYS A 105 1.41 24.95 70.02
C LYS A 105 0.88 25.50 68.70
N ILE A 106 1.05 26.80 68.45
CA ILE A 106 0.66 27.42 67.18
C ILE A 106 1.52 26.85 66.05
N PHE A 107 2.83 26.74 66.27
CA PHE A 107 3.74 26.19 65.28
C PHE A 107 3.44 24.73 64.96
N ASP A 108 3.25 23.88 65.96
CA ASP A 108 2.86 22.48 65.78
C ASP A 108 1.56 22.35 64.98
N ARG A 109 0.58 23.22 65.26
CA ARG A 109 -0.67 23.26 64.49
C ARG A 109 -0.42 23.66 63.03
N LEU A 110 0.44 24.64 62.78
CA LEU A 110 0.79 25.06 61.43
C LEU A 110 1.57 23.97 60.68
N CYS A 111 2.42 23.20 61.34
CA CYS A 111 3.09 22.03 60.74
C CYS A 111 2.06 20.99 60.28
N VAL A 112 1.08 20.67 61.13
CA VAL A 112 -0.01 19.75 60.77
C VAL A 112 -0.83 20.29 59.60
N ASP A 113 -1.18 21.59 59.61
CA ASP A 113 -1.90 22.21 58.50
C ASP A 113 -1.04 22.20 57.21
N PHE A 114 0.28 22.38 57.31
CA PHE A 114 1.22 22.31 56.18
C PHE A 114 1.32 20.90 55.59
N GLU A 115 1.49 19.87 56.42
CA GLU A 115 1.51 18.47 55.99
C GLU A 115 0.17 18.09 55.36
N THR A 116 -0.95 18.49 55.97
CA THR A 116 -2.29 18.27 55.42
C THR A 116 -2.47 18.98 54.08
N ALA A 117 -1.96 20.21 53.95
CA ALA A 117 -2.00 20.96 52.71
C ALA A 117 -1.17 20.30 51.62
N LEU A 118 0.01 19.79 51.96
CA LEU A 118 0.89 19.06 51.05
C LEU A 118 0.26 17.75 50.59
N GLU A 119 -0.31 16.96 51.50
CA GLU A 119 -1.02 15.72 51.15
C GLU A 119 -2.25 15.99 50.28
N SER A 120 -3.05 17.01 50.62
CA SER A 120 -4.20 17.43 49.82
C SER A 120 -3.77 17.85 48.42
N ALA A 121 -2.70 18.67 48.32
CA ALA A 121 -2.14 19.08 47.05
C ALA A 121 -1.62 17.89 46.24
N GLN A 122 -0.90 16.95 46.86
CA GLN A 122 -0.41 15.75 46.17
C GLN A 122 -1.57 14.91 45.65
N ARG A 123 -2.58 14.61 46.46
CA ARG A 123 -3.74 13.81 46.01
C ARG A 123 -4.48 14.45 44.86
N GLN A 124 -4.70 15.77 44.92
CA GLN A 124 -5.43 16.49 43.87
C GLN A 124 -4.60 16.68 42.60
N LEU A 125 -3.29 16.93 42.73
CA LEU A 125 -2.44 17.30 41.60
C LEU A 125 -1.86 16.11 40.84
N VAL A 126 -1.93 14.89 41.41
CA VAL A 126 -1.51 13.65 40.72
C VAL A 126 -2.23 13.44 39.39
N GLU A 127 -3.53 13.75 39.30
CA GLU A 127 -4.31 13.60 38.06
C GLU A 127 -3.83 14.52 36.93
N TYR A 128 -3.16 15.61 37.27
CA TYR A 128 -2.65 16.61 36.32
C TYR A 128 -1.23 16.31 35.86
N ARG A 129 -0.56 15.36 36.51
CA ARG A 129 0.80 14.93 36.17
C ARG A 129 0.86 14.32 34.77
N GLU A 130 -0.17 13.57 34.37
CA GLU A 130 -0.27 13.00 33.03
C GLU A 130 -0.20 14.09 31.95
N ILE A 131 -0.84 15.24 32.17
CA ILE A 131 -0.85 16.37 31.23
C ILE A 131 0.55 17.00 31.13
N TYR A 132 1.26 17.10 32.25
CA TYR A 132 2.62 17.59 32.28
C TYR A 132 3.58 16.66 31.53
N GLU A 133 3.52 15.37 31.82
CA GLU A 133 4.34 14.34 31.16
C GLU A 133 4.03 14.26 29.66
N TYR A 134 2.75 14.39 29.29
CA TYR A 134 2.33 14.52 27.90
C TYR A 134 3.00 15.72 27.22
N GLY A 135 2.97 16.90 27.83
CA GLY A 135 3.60 18.10 27.26
C GLY A 135 5.12 18.00 27.12
N ARG A 136 5.79 17.24 28.00
CA ARG A 136 7.23 16.96 27.90
C ARG A 136 7.57 15.97 26.79
N ALA A 137 6.69 14.99 26.57
CA ALA A 137 6.85 13.99 25.51
C ALA A 137 6.31 14.46 24.15
N TRP A 138 5.48 15.49 24.13
CA TRP A 138 4.84 16.01 22.93
C TRP A 138 5.88 16.59 21.98
N ASP A 139 5.92 16.03 20.78
CA ASP A 139 6.76 16.45 19.67
C ASP A 139 5.85 16.48 18.44
N GLU A 140 5.54 17.69 17.98
CA GLU A 140 4.60 17.95 16.90
C GLU A 140 5.07 17.29 15.59
N GLU A 141 6.35 17.39 15.27
CA GLU A 141 6.90 16.80 14.04
C GLU A 141 6.84 15.29 14.09
N LYS A 142 7.22 14.68 15.22
CA LYS A 142 7.11 13.21 15.39
C LYS A 142 5.67 12.74 15.37
N PHE A 143 4.74 13.50 15.93
CA PHE A 143 3.32 13.16 15.90
C PHE A 143 2.78 13.20 14.48
N LEU A 144 3.05 14.27 13.73
CA LEU A 144 2.64 14.43 12.33
C LEU A 144 3.27 13.35 11.44
N ALA A 145 4.56 13.05 11.63
CA ALA A 145 5.23 11.96 10.93
C ALA A 145 4.54 10.63 11.27
N LYS A 146 4.40 10.30 12.55
CA LYS A 146 3.75 9.04 12.98
C LYS A 146 2.37 8.88 12.36
N MET A 147 1.53 9.91 12.39
CA MET A 147 0.18 9.83 11.84
C MET A 147 0.14 9.65 10.32
N LYS A 148 1.17 10.08 9.58
CA LYS A 148 1.33 9.77 8.15
C LYS A 148 1.78 8.32 7.87
N PHE A 149 2.23 7.56 8.88
CA PHE A 149 2.85 6.25 8.72
C PHE A 149 2.10 5.06 9.34
N ILE A 150 0.90 5.25 9.92
CA ILE A 150 0.18 4.12 10.58
C ILE A 150 -0.45 3.21 9.51
N SER A 151 0.12 2.01 9.37
CA SER A 151 -0.28 0.94 8.44
C SER A 151 -1.63 0.30 8.78
N ALA A 152 -2.33 -0.13 7.73
CA ALA A 152 -3.57 -0.92 7.73
C ALA A 152 -3.39 -2.39 8.18
N ASP A 153 -2.24 -2.76 8.73
CA ASP A 153 -2.06 -4.08 9.33
C ASP A 153 -2.73 -4.09 10.70
N GLY A 154 -4.07 -4.19 10.68
CA GLY A 154 -4.88 -4.47 11.83
C GLY A 154 -4.46 -5.79 12.47
N GLY A 155 -3.53 -5.73 13.42
CA GLY A 155 -3.18 -6.85 14.28
C GLY A 155 -1.69 -7.02 14.50
N HIS A 156 -1.31 -6.96 15.77
CA HIS A 156 0.00 -7.30 16.35
C HIS A 156 1.05 -6.19 16.32
N SER A 157 0.94 -5.36 17.35
CA SER A 157 2.08 -4.72 18.01
C SER A 157 3.13 -5.79 18.37
N MET A 158 4.09 -6.03 17.48
CA MET A 158 5.39 -6.57 17.85
C MET A 158 6.45 -5.55 17.46
N VAL A 159 7.06 -4.98 18.48
CA VAL A 159 8.21 -4.08 18.40
C VAL A 159 9.36 -4.87 17.76
N VAL A 160 9.55 -4.72 16.45
CA VAL A 160 10.79 -5.14 15.77
C VAL A 160 11.71 -3.93 15.74
N ILE A 161 12.53 -3.80 16.78
CA ILE A 161 13.70 -2.92 16.78
C ILE A 161 14.78 -3.64 15.97
N GLY A 162 15.07 -3.14 14.76
CA GLY A 162 16.28 -3.47 14.01
C GLY A 162 16.07 -4.03 12.59
N CYS A 163 15.67 -3.19 11.64
CA CYS A 163 15.97 -3.41 10.21
C CYS A 163 16.26 -2.05 9.59
N GLU A 164 17.54 -1.74 9.39
CA GLU A 164 17.99 -0.66 8.51
C GLU A 164 17.88 -1.18 7.07
N CYS A 165 16.69 -1.07 6.49
CA CYS A 165 16.36 -1.71 5.23
C CYS A 165 15.81 -0.65 4.26
N SER A 166 16.74 -0.13 3.45
CA SER A 166 16.64 0.62 2.16
C SER A 166 15.49 1.60 1.93
N ALA A 167 15.89 2.83 1.59
CA ALA A 167 15.08 3.98 1.16
C ALA A 167 14.31 3.78 -0.16
N ALA A 168 13.22 3.03 -0.12
CA ALA A 168 12.10 3.26 -1.02
C ALA A 168 11.15 4.23 -0.29
N GLU A 169 10.94 5.43 -0.84
CA GLU A 169 9.95 6.37 -0.32
C GLU A 169 8.58 5.66 -0.33
N PRO A 170 7.98 5.36 0.83
CA PRO A 170 6.70 4.68 0.85
C PRO A 170 5.64 5.68 0.36
N GLU A 171 4.94 5.31 -0.71
CA GLU A 171 3.76 6.02 -1.19
C GLU A 171 2.85 6.33 0.01
N GLY A 172 2.62 7.62 0.25
CA GLY A 172 1.98 8.15 1.44
C GLY A 172 0.60 7.55 1.61
N ARG A 173 0.42 6.77 2.69
CA ARG A 173 -0.89 6.23 3.06
C ARG A 173 -1.67 7.26 3.90
N PRO A 174 -3.01 7.20 3.86
CA PRO A 174 -3.87 8.12 4.57
C PRO A 174 -3.74 7.97 6.10
N VAL A 175 -3.90 9.09 6.79
CA VAL A 175 -3.88 9.17 8.26
C VAL A 175 -5.08 8.42 8.83
N ASP A 176 -4.89 7.55 9.84
CA ASP A 176 -6.00 6.87 10.53
C ASP A 176 -6.88 7.90 11.29
N PRO A 177 -8.11 8.16 10.82
CA PRO A 177 -8.97 9.18 11.42
C PRO A 177 -9.48 8.78 12.81
N VAL A 178 -9.56 7.48 13.10
CA VAL A 178 -10.03 6.96 14.40
C VAL A 178 -8.96 7.18 15.47
N ALA A 179 -7.69 6.91 15.15
CA ALA A 179 -6.58 7.19 16.05
C ALA A 179 -6.47 8.70 16.35
N LEU A 180 -6.62 9.55 15.32
CA LEU A 180 -6.62 11.00 15.49
C LEU A 180 -7.79 11.48 16.36
N GLN A 181 -9.01 10.99 16.11
CA GLN A 181 -10.20 11.31 16.91
C GLN A 181 -10.01 10.96 18.39
N ARG A 182 -9.45 9.78 18.69
CA ARG A 182 -9.18 9.33 20.07
C ARG A 182 -8.22 10.27 20.79
N GLU A 183 -7.16 10.69 20.09
CA GLU A 183 -6.17 11.60 20.67
C GLU A 183 -6.74 13.01 20.87
N MET A 184 -7.53 13.52 19.92
CA MET A 184 -8.24 14.79 20.09
C MET A 184 -9.23 14.77 21.26
N ALA A 185 -9.90 13.63 21.49
CA ALA A 185 -10.80 13.45 22.62
C ALA A 185 -10.04 13.51 23.95
N ARG A 186 -8.87 12.85 24.01
CA ARG A 186 -7.96 12.92 25.17
C ARG A 186 -7.50 14.34 25.46
N MET A 187 -7.12 15.12 24.44
CA MET A 187 -6.76 16.53 24.63
C MET A 187 -7.92 17.38 25.16
N THR A 188 -9.14 17.10 24.71
CA THR A 188 -10.35 17.78 25.21
C THR A 188 -10.65 17.41 26.66
N GLU A 189 -10.44 16.15 27.05
CA GLU A 189 -10.54 15.71 28.44
C GLU A 189 -9.50 16.42 29.31
N PHE A 190 -8.26 16.54 28.84
CA PHE A 190 -7.19 17.27 29.54
C PHE A 190 -7.53 18.74 29.73
N ILE A 191 -8.08 19.42 28.71
CA ILE A 191 -8.57 20.79 28.85
C ILE A 191 -9.65 20.86 29.94
N GLY A 192 -10.63 19.96 29.92
CA GLY A 192 -11.69 19.92 30.92
C GLY A 192 -11.18 19.61 32.34
N LYS A 193 -10.13 18.79 32.49
CA LYS A 193 -9.43 18.57 33.77
C LYS A 193 -8.78 19.88 34.24
N VAL A 194 -7.95 20.52 33.41
CA VAL A 194 -7.25 21.77 33.77
C VAL A 194 -8.24 22.90 34.10
N ASP A 195 -9.36 23.00 33.39
CA ASP A 195 -10.39 24.01 33.65
C ASP A 195 -11.06 23.82 35.01
N ARG A 196 -11.26 22.56 35.44
CA ARG A 196 -11.80 22.19 36.75
C ARG A 196 -10.82 22.36 37.91
N LEU A 197 -9.53 22.57 37.64
CA LEU A 197 -8.53 22.81 38.67
C LEU A 197 -8.86 24.09 39.45
N ASN A 198 -9.08 23.94 40.75
CA ASN A 198 -9.31 25.05 41.67
C ASN A 198 -8.05 25.91 41.80
N ASN A 199 -8.19 27.22 41.58
CA ASN A 199 -7.03 28.13 41.64
C ASN A 199 -6.47 28.28 43.06
N VAL A 200 -7.34 28.19 44.07
CA VAL A 200 -7.02 28.42 45.48
C VAL A 200 -7.78 27.42 46.32
N GLN A 201 -7.08 26.67 47.17
CA GLN A 201 -7.68 25.77 48.17
C GLN A 201 -7.20 26.20 49.56
N SER A 202 -8.12 26.44 50.48
CA SER A 202 -7.77 26.70 51.88
C SER A 202 -7.66 25.38 52.67
N VAL A 203 -6.56 25.19 53.39
CA VAL A 203 -6.33 24.06 54.29
C VAL A 203 -5.87 24.60 55.64
N GLY A 204 -6.76 24.58 56.63
CA GLY A 204 -6.51 25.18 57.94
C GLY A 204 -6.18 26.68 57.82
N ALA A 205 -5.03 27.09 58.35
CA ALA A 205 -4.53 28.46 58.24
C ALA A 205 -3.80 28.79 56.92
N LEU A 206 -3.63 27.80 56.03
CA LEU A 206 -2.87 27.93 54.79
C LEU A 206 -3.78 28.01 53.57
N SER A 207 -3.26 28.67 52.53
CA SER A 207 -3.90 28.71 51.21
C SER A 207 -2.95 28.15 50.17
N VAL A 208 -3.37 27.08 49.48
CA VAL A 208 -2.64 26.45 48.39
C VAL A 208 -3.07 27.09 47.08
N GLU A 209 -2.14 27.72 46.38
CA GLU A 209 -2.37 28.36 45.09
C GLU A 209 -1.90 27.48 43.93
N ALA A 210 -2.84 27.04 43.09
CA ALA A 210 -2.58 26.27 41.87
C ALA A 210 -2.64 27.12 40.59
N ARG A 211 -2.75 28.45 40.71
CA ARG A 211 -2.91 29.36 39.56
C ARG A 211 -1.74 29.27 38.57
N LYS A 212 -0.49 29.24 39.07
CA LYS A 212 0.70 29.13 38.21
C LYS A 212 0.76 27.77 37.52
N LEU A 213 0.41 26.71 38.24
CA LEU A 213 0.32 25.36 37.68
C LEU A 213 -0.73 25.29 36.56
N LYS A 214 -1.92 25.86 36.77
CA LYS A 214 -2.96 25.96 35.73
C LYS A 214 -2.47 26.72 34.50
N GLN A 215 -1.76 27.84 34.69
CA GLN A 215 -1.16 28.62 33.60
C GLN A 215 -0.10 27.83 32.81
N LEU A 216 0.66 26.97 33.49
CA LEU A 216 1.64 26.07 32.86
C LEU A 216 0.97 24.94 32.07
N LEU A 217 -0.07 24.31 32.64
CA LEU A 217 -0.69 23.12 32.05
C LEU A 217 -1.69 23.45 30.94
N ALA A 218 -2.45 24.55 31.05
CA ALA A 218 -3.47 24.92 30.07
C ALA A 218 -2.98 24.97 28.61
N PRO A 219 -1.82 25.57 28.27
CA PRO A 219 -1.39 25.66 26.88
C PRO A 219 -0.99 24.32 26.26
N ILE A 220 -0.67 23.29 27.05
CA ILE A 220 -0.19 21.99 26.54
C ILE A 220 -1.25 21.29 25.67
N PRO A 221 -2.42 20.89 26.21
CA PRO A 221 -3.43 20.21 25.40
C PRO A 221 -4.07 21.17 24.38
N GLN A 222 -4.06 22.49 24.63
CA GLN A 222 -4.54 23.47 23.66
C GLN A 222 -3.68 23.51 22.40
N ARG A 223 -2.34 23.55 22.53
CA ARG A 223 -1.41 23.52 21.39
C ARG A 223 -1.50 22.21 20.64
N ALA A 224 -1.45 21.08 21.35
CA ALA A 224 -1.57 19.75 20.74
C ALA A 224 -2.89 19.59 19.98
N LEU A 225 -4.01 20.04 20.56
CA LEU A 225 -5.31 20.03 19.89
C LEU A 225 -5.34 20.94 18.65
N VAL A 226 -4.69 22.11 18.67
CA VAL A 226 -4.58 22.99 17.49
C VAL A 226 -3.81 22.29 16.36
N THR A 227 -2.69 21.63 16.66
CA THR A 227 -1.93 20.82 15.70
C THR A 227 -2.80 19.70 15.11
N MET A 228 -3.49 18.92 15.96
CA MET A 228 -4.37 17.84 15.52
C MET A 228 -5.53 18.34 14.65
N LYS A 229 -6.11 19.50 14.98
CA LYS A 229 -7.11 20.16 14.14
C LYS A 229 -6.54 20.56 12.78
N GLY A 230 -5.31 21.06 12.74
CA GLY A 230 -4.61 21.37 11.50
C GLY A 230 -4.43 20.13 10.61
N LEU A 231 -3.99 19.02 11.20
CA LEU A 231 -3.86 17.73 10.51
C LEU A 231 -5.22 17.20 10.03
N LEU A 232 -6.27 17.27 10.85
CA LEU A 232 -7.61 16.84 10.45
C LEU A 232 -8.10 17.62 9.22
N LEU A 233 -7.86 18.94 9.14
CA LEU A 233 -8.21 19.73 7.96
C LEU A 233 -7.41 19.34 6.72
N SER A 234 -6.12 19.01 6.86
CA SER A 234 -5.33 18.59 5.69
C SER A 234 -5.83 17.26 5.15
N VAL A 235 -6.07 16.28 6.03
CA VAL A 235 -6.59 14.96 5.66
C VAL A 235 -7.96 15.10 5.00
N LEU A 236 -8.87 15.86 5.61
CA LEU A 236 -10.19 16.12 5.06
C LEU A 236 -10.14 16.73 3.65
N ARG A 237 -9.21 17.65 3.38
CA ARG A 237 -9.03 18.27 2.05
C ARG A 237 -8.47 17.28 1.03
N GLU A 238 -7.51 16.47 1.43
CA GLU A 238 -6.89 15.46 0.57
C GLU A 238 -7.91 14.38 0.19
N GLU A 239 -8.64 13.84 1.17
CA GLU A 239 -9.68 12.83 0.94
C GLU A 239 -10.85 13.37 0.10
N CYS A 240 -11.32 14.58 0.40
CA CYS A 240 -12.38 15.22 -0.39
C CYS A 240 -11.95 15.44 -1.85
N LYS A 241 -10.70 15.85 -2.07
CA LYS A 241 -10.13 16.00 -3.42
C LYS A 241 -10.02 14.65 -4.12
N ALA A 242 -9.45 13.63 -3.47
CA ALA A 242 -9.26 12.31 -4.03
C ALA A 242 -10.59 11.65 -4.41
N ALA A 243 -11.58 11.69 -3.52
CA ALA A 243 -12.94 11.20 -3.79
C ALA A 243 -13.57 11.98 -4.97
N GLY A 244 -13.44 13.31 -4.97
CA GLY A 244 -13.97 14.16 -6.04
C GLY A 244 -13.38 13.84 -7.41
N GLU A 245 -12.06 13.66 -7.50
CA GLU A 245 -11.37 13.30 -8.75
C GLU A 245 -11.83 11.93 -9.27
N LYS A 246 -12.02 10.94 -8.39
CA LYS A 246 -12.54 9.62 -8.77
C LYS A 246 -13.98 9.72 -9.31
N TYR A 247 -14.86 10.47 -8.64
CA TYR A 247 -16.23 10.67 -9.15
C TYR A 247 -16.24 11.42 -10.48
N ILE A 248 -15.37 12.42 -10.68
CA ILE A 248 -15.24 13.12 -11.97
C ILE A 248 -14.80 12.16 -13.07
N ALA A 249 -13.80 11.31 -12.83
CA ALA A 249 -13.32 10.33 -13.80
C ALA A 249 -14.42 9.33 -14.19
N VAL A 250 -15.09 8.72 -13.20
CA VAL A 250 -16.20 7.79 -13.43
C VAL A 250 -17.34 8.48 -14.17
N ASN A 251 -17.73 9.69 -13.74
CA ASN A 251 -18.78 10.45 -14.43
C ASN A 251 -18.41 10.78 -15.87
N HIS A 252 -17.13 11.01 -16.17
CA HIS A 252 -16.66 11.23 -17.53
C HIS A 252 -16.71 9.94 -18.37
N GLU A 253 -16.24 8.83 -17.82
CA GLU A 253 -16.33 7.51 -18.48
C GLU A 253 -17.78 7.16 -18.78
N LEU A 254 -18.68 7.35 -17.81
CA LEU A 254 -20.12 7.19 -17.98
C LEU A 254 -20.68 8.04 -19.12
N ASP A 255 -20.10 9.18 -19.48
CA ASP A 255 -20.61 10.07 -20.54
C ASP A 255 -20.14 9.69 -21.97
N GLN A 256 -19.17 8.77 -22.15
CA GLN A 256 -18.53 8.53 -23.45
C GLN A 256 -19.45 7.96 -24.55
N ARG A 257 -20.58 7.32 -24.19
CA ARG A 257 -21.63 6.79 -25.10
C ARG A 257 -21.09 6.21 -26.43
N PRO A 258 -20.28 5.14 -26.37
CA PRO A 258 -19.54 4.63 -27.52
C PRO A 258 -20.41 3.95 -28.59
N THR A 259 -20.27 4.40 -29.84
CA THR A 259 -21.05 3.88 -30.97
C THR A 259 -20.39 2.76 -31.77
N LYS A 260 -19.13 2.40 -31.48
CA LYS A 260 -18.44 1.28 -32.15
C LYS A 260 -18.48 0.06 -31.25
N LEU A 261 -18.68 -1.12 -31.84
CA LEU A 261 -18.77 -2.39 -31.12
C LEU A 261 -17.61 -2.61 -30.13
N GLU A 262 -16.36 -2.39 -30.55
CA GLU A 262 -15.20 -2.61 -29.67
C GLU A 262 -15.21 -1.69 -28.44
N SER A 263 -15.46 -0.39 -28.65
CA SER A 263 -15.57 0.57 -27.55
C SER A 263 -16.81 0.31 -26.67
N PHE A 264 -17.88 -0.22 -27.25
CA PHE A 264 -19.10 -0.56 -26.52
C PHE A 264 -18.88 -1.75 -25.59
N VAL A 265 -18.19 -2.80 -26.04
CA VAL A 265 -17.83 -3.95 -25.18
C VAL A 265 -16.96 -3.51 -24.00
N ARG A 266 -15.91 -2.71 -24.25
CA ARG A 266 -15.07 -2.16 -23.16
C ARG A 266 -15.87 -1.30 -22.18
N TYR A 267 -16.89 -0.60 -22.69
CA TYR A 267 -17.79 0.20 -21.86
C TYR A 267 -18.73 -0.67 -21.01
N LEU A 268 -19.19 -1.82 -21.52
CA LEU A 268 -19.92 -2.81 -20.72
C LEU A 268 -19.06 -3.39 -19.61
N GLU A 269 -17.81 -3.76 -19.92
CA GLU A 269 -16.82 -4.24 -18.95
C GLU A 269 -16.59 -3.21 -17.83
N MET A 270 -16.36 -1.95 -18.19
CA MET A 270 -16.21 -0.86 -17.22
C MET A 270 -17.47 -0.69 -16.36
N LEU A 271 -18.66 -0.73 -16.97
CA LEU A 271 -19.92 -0.59 -16.22
C LEU A 271 -20.18 -1.73 -15.24
N GLU A 272 -19.79 -2.96 -15.59
CA GLU A 272 -19.89 -4.11 -14.70
C GLU A 272 -18.92 -3.97 -13.52
N ARG A 273 -17.63 -3.67 -13.81
CA ARG A 273 -16.62 -3.40 -12.78
C ARG A 273 -17.03 -2.26 -11.85
N LEU A 274 -17.59 -1.18 -12.41
CA LEU A 274 -18.09 -0.05 -11.64
C LEU A 274 -19.20 -0.46 -10.68
N LYS A 275 -20.15 -1.29 -11.12
CA LYS A 275 -21.27 -1.74 -10.28
C LYS A 275 -20.86 -2.71 -9.18
N GLU A 276 -19.90 -3.60 -9.45
CA GLU A 276 -19.52 -4.65 -8.53
C GLU A 276 -18.51 -4.19 -7.48
N GLU A 277 -17.53 -3.38 -7.88
CA GLU A 277 -16.39 -3.03 -7.03
C GLU A 277 -16.34 -1.52 -6.74
N GLU A 278 -16.18 -0.70 -7.78
CA GLU A 278 -15.79 0.71 -7.60
C GLU A 278 -16.89 1.58 -6.97
N LEU A 279 -18.17 1.29 -7.21
CA LEU A 279 -19.27 2.10 -6.65
C LEU A 279 -19.33 2.02 -5.12
N SER A 280 -19.14 0.82 -4.56
CA SER A 280 -19.08 0.61 -3.11
C SER A 280 -17.90 1.38 -2.50
N GLU A 281 -16.73 1.32 -3.14
CA GLU A 281 -15.53 2.05 -2.70
C GLU A 281 -15.72 3.58 -2.75
N LEU A 282 -16.35 4.08 -3.82
CA LEU A 282 -16.68 5.50 -3.98
C LEU A 282 -17.68 6.00 -2.93
N GLU A 283 -18.68 5.18 -2.58
CA GLU A 283 -19.64 5.50 -1.53
C GLU A 283 -18.96 5.50 -0.15
N MET A 284 -18.12 4.50 0.14
CA MET A 284 -17.35 4.46 1.39
C MET A 284 -16.43 5.69 1.54
N ALA A 285 -15.68 6.05 0.48
CA ALA A 285 -14.81 7.23 0.49
C ALA A 285 -15.60 8.53 0.72
N LYS A 286 -16.80 8.64 0.15
CA LYS A 286 -17.71 9.77 0.41
C LYS A 286 -18.14 9.83 1.87
N VAL A 287 -18.58 8.70 2.44
CA VAL A 287 -19.01 8.61 3.85
C VAL A 287 -17.86 8.97 4.79
N GLU A 288 -16.65 8.51 4.50
CA GLU A 288 -15.45 8.87 5.27
C GLU A 288 -15.21 10.38 5.26
N VAL A 289 -15.32 11.03 4.09
CA VAL A 289 -15.23 12.50 4.00
C VAL A 289 -16.33 13.18 4.83
N GLU A 290 -17.58 12.72 4.78
CA GLU A 290 -18.67 13.26 5.60
C GLU A 290 -18.37 13.14 7.10
N ASP A 291 -17.88 11.98 7.54
CA ASP A 291 -17.50 11.72 8.94
C ASP A 291 -16.36 12.64 9.40
N LEU A 292 -15.36 12.88 8.56
CA LEU A 292 -14.28 13.84 8.83
C LEU A 292 -14.82 15.28 8.99
N TYR A 293 -15.79 15.68 8.17
CA TYR A 293 -16.44 17.00 8.29
C TYR A 293 -17.28 17.11 9.57
N LEU A 294 -18.01 16.04 9.94
CA LEU A 294 -18.74 15.98 11.21
C LEU A 294 -17.79 16.10 12.40
N LEU A 295 -16.65 15.41 12.35
CA LEU A 295 -15.60 15.50 13.35
C LEU A 295 -15.03 16.92 13.46
N ALA A 296 -14.71 17.55 12.32
CA ALA A 296 -14.23 18.94 12.29
C ALA A 296 -15.25 19.91 12.92
N ARG A 297 -16.55 19.71 12.64
CA ARG A 297 -17.64 20.49 13.24
C ARG A 297 -17.76 20.25 14.74
N GLN A 298 -17.65 19.00 15.20
CA GLN A 298 -17.68 18.63 16.62
C GLN A 298 -16.60 19.40 17.41
N TYR A 299 -15.40 19.54 16.84
CA TYR A 299 -14.29 20.27 17.44
C TYR A 299 -14.31 21.79 17.17
N LYS A 300 -15.44 22.32 16.66
CA LYS A 300 -15.68 23.74 16.37
C LYS A 300 -14.60 24.34 15.46
N MET A 301 -14.11 23.57 14.50
CA MET A 301 -13.12 24.06 13.54
C MET A 301 -13.81 24.97 12.53
N LYS A 302 -13.15 26.08 12.18
CA LYS A 302 -13.63 26.97 11.13
C LYS A 302 -13.25 26.37 9.79
N VAL A 303 -14.20 25.71 9.14
CA VAL A 303 -14.04 25.24 7.78
C VAL A 303 -14.18 26.43 6.83
N SER A 304 -13.29 26.54 5.85
CA SER A 304 -13.35 27.63 4.88
C SER A 304 -14.56 27.45 3.96
N VAL A 305 -15.07 28.56 3.41
CA VAL A 305 -16.18 28.51 2.44
C VAL A 305 -15.80 27.67 1.22
N ASP A 306 -14.55 27.77 0.76
CA ASP A 306 -14.04 26.99 -0.37
C ASP A 306 -14.08 25.48 -0.10
N ASP A 307 -13.71 25.06 1.12
CA ASP A 307 -13.78 23.65 1.50
C ASP A 307 -15.24 23.16 1.56
N SER A 308 -16.16 23.96 2.12
CA SER A 308 -17.59 23.59 2.10
C SER A 308 -18.17 23.48 0.69
N VAL A 309 -17.78 24.37 -0.23
CA VAL A 309 -18.19 24.30 -1.64
C VAL A 309 -17.66 23.04 -2.30
N LYS A 310 -16.42 22.61 -2.00
CA LYS A 310 -15.88 21.34 -2.50
C LYS A 310 -16.64 20.13 -1.98
N LEU A 311 -17.04 20.13 -0.71
CA LEU A 311 -17.88 19.08 -0.15
C LEU A 311 -19.23 19.02 -0.87
N GLU A 312 -19.91 20.16 -1.03
CA GLU A 312 -21.18 20.23 -1.76
C GLU A 312 -21.01 19.76 -3.21
N SER A 313 -19.91 20.12 -3.86
CA SER A 313 -19.57 19.62 -5.20
C SER A 313 -19.37 18.11 -5.23
N LEU A 314 -18.71 17.52 -4.23
CA LEU A 314 -18.56 16.07 -4.10
C LEU A 314 -19.92 15.39 -3.91
N MET A 315 -20.79 15.95 -3.07
CA MET A 315 -22.15 15.44 -2.86
C MET A 315 -22.98 15.49 -4.13
N GLN A 316 -22.86 16.57 -4.90
CA GLN A 316 -23.53 16.70 -6.19
C GLN A 316 -22.98 15.68 -7.20
N LEU A 317 -21.66 15.54 -7.32
CA LEU A 317 -21.03 14.57 -8.22
C LEU A 317 -21.43 13.12 -7.92
N SER A 318 -21.52 12.76 -6.64
CA SER A 318 -22.01 11.46 -6.17
C SER A 318 -23.48 11.25 -6.54
N THR A 319 -24.31 12.27 -6.29
CA THR A 319 -25.73 12.25 -6.62
C THR A 319 -25.96 12.12 -8.12
N ASP A 320 -25.21 12.88 -8.93
CA ASP A 320 -25.25 12.84 -10.38
C ASP A 320 -24.79 11.47 -10.91
N CYS A 321 -23.74 10.89 -10.32
CA CYS A 321 -23.27 9.55 -10.66
C CYS A 321 -24.37 8.51 -10.44
N ILE A 322 -24.88 8.42 -9.21
CA ILE A 322 -25.79 7.35 -8.79
C ILE A 322 -27.20 7.53 -9.36
N ASN A 323 -27.75 8.74 -9.31
CA ASN A 323 -29.16 8.99 -9.62
C ASN A 323 -29.41 9.43 -11.07
N SER A 324 -28.39 9.87 -11.80
CA SER A 324 -28.56 10.38 -13.16
C SER A 324 -27.73 9.61 -14.19
N LYS A 325 -26.41 9.65 -14.08
CA LYS A 325 -25.49 9.16 -15.11
C LYS A 325 -25.44 7.63 -15.20
N LEU A 326 -25.37 6.94 -14.07
CA LEU A 326 -25.35 5.47 -14.05
C LEU A 326 -26.68 4.86 -14.56
N PRO A 327 -27.88 5.34 -14.15
CA PRO A 327 -29.14 4.91 -14.75
C PRO A 327 -29.21 5.20 -16.25
N ALA A 328 -28.83 6.42 -16.68
CA ALA A 328 -28.81 6.79 -18.09
C ALA A 328 -27.84 5.92 -18.91
N ALA A 329 -26.69 5.57 -18.34
CA ALA A 329 -25.74 4.63 -18.94
C ALA A 329 -26.34 3.23 -19.08
N CYS A 330 -27.06 2.74 -18.06
CA CYS A 330 -27.74 1.45 -18.12
C CYS A 330 -28.88 1.43 -19.16
N GLU A 331 -29.60 2.54 -19.31
CA GLU A 331 -30.63 2.69 -20.34
C GLU A 331 -30.01 2.71 -21.75
N TYR A 332 -28.92 3.47 -21.91
CA TYR A 332 -28.14 3.52 -23.15
C TYR A 332 -27.64 2.14 -23.55
N THR A 333 -26.99 1.41 -22.63
CA THR A 333 -26.51 0.06 -22.95
C THR A 333 -27.64 -0.89 -23.25
N ARG A 334 -28.78 -0.80 -22.55
CA ARG A 334 -29.97 -1.60 -22.86
C ARG A 334 -30.50 -1.32 -24.28
N ALA A 335 -30.51 -0.06 -24.70
CA ALA A 335 -30.97 0.33 -26.04
C ALA A 335 -30.01 -0.13 -27.14
N GLU A 336 -28.71 0.09 -26.97
CA GLU A 336 -27.66 -0.25 -27.94
C GLU A 336 -27.26 -1.74 -27.92
N LYS A 337 -27.65 -2.50 -26.90
CA LYS A 337 -27.29 -3.92 -26.80
C LYS A 337 -27.74 -4.75 -28.00
N ARG A 338 -28.96 -4.52 -28.50
CA ARG A 338 -29.49 -5.25 -29.67
C ARG A 338 -28.71 -4.95 -30.96
N PRO A 339 -28.55 -3.70 -31.41
CA PRO A 339 -27.80 -3.42 -32.63
C PRO A 339 -26.33 -3.88 -32.53
N MET A 340 -25.70 -3.73 -31.36
CA MET A 340 -24.33 -4.21 -31.14
C MET A 340 -24.23 -5.74 -31.18
N MET A 341 -25.25 -6.45 -30.69
CA MET A 341 -25.34 -7.90 -30.80
C MET A 341 -25.48 -8.35 -32.27
N GLU A 342 -26.29 -7.67 -33.07
CA GLU A 342 -26.42 -7.93 -34.50
C GLU A 342 -25.11 -7.67 -35.25
N GLU A 343 -24.39 -6.59 -34.91
CA GLU A 343 -23.06 -6.30 -35.45
C GLU A 343 -22.04 -7.37 -35.05
N LEU A 344 -22.07 -7.84 -33.79
CA LEU A 344 -21.20 -8.93 -33.34
C LEU A 344 -21.50 -10.24 -34.07
N HIS A 345 -22.78 -10.57 -34.31
CA HIS A 345 -23.17 -11.73 -35.10
C HIS A 345 -22.70 -11.61 -36.56
N ALA A 346 -22.87 -10.44 -37.18
CA ALA A 346 -22.39 -10.18 -38.52
C ALA A 346 -20.86 -10.32 -38.58
N LEU A 347 -20.14 -9.76 -37.60
CA LEU A 347 -18.70 -9.92 -37.48
C LEU A 347 -18.31 -11.38 -37.33
N ALA A 348 -18.93 -12.13 -36.42
CA ALA A 348 -18.69 -13.55 -36.23
C ALA A 348 -18.91 -14.34 -37.54
N HIS A 349 -19.99 -14.07 -38.26
CA HIS A 349 -20.26 -14.67 -39.57
C HIS A 349 -19.17 -14.32 -40.61
N THR A 350 -18.75 -13.05 -40.71
CA THR A 350 -17.66 -12.67 -41.63
C THR A 350 -16.33 -13.32 -41.26
N LEU A 351 -16.05 -13.47 -39.96
CA LEU A 351 -14.87 -14.20 -39.49
C LEU A 351 -14.98 -15.67 -39.86
N GLU A 352 -16.15 -16.29 -39.73
CA GLU A 352 -16.43 -17.67 -40.17
C GLU A 352 -16.34 -17.86 -41.68
N GLU A 353 -16.80 -16.91 -42.48
CA GLU A 353 -16.68 -16.94 -43.93
C GLU A 353 -15.22 -16.80 -44.36
N THR A 354 -14.48 -15.88 -43.74
CA THR A 354 -13.03 -15.71 -43.99
C THR A 354 -12.28 -17.00 -43.63
N ALA A 355 -12.60 -17.56 -42.47
CA ALA A 355 -12.19 -18.85 -41.97
C ALA A 355 -12.46 -20.00 -42.97
N ARG A 356 -13.69 -20.04 -43.51
CA ARG A 356 -14.14 -21.03 -44.49
C ARG A 356 -13.41 -20.86 -45.82
N GLY A 357 -13.26 -19.63 -46.32
CA GLY A 357 -12.52 -19.32 -47.53
C GLY A 357 -11.03 -19.69 -47.43
N MET A 358 -10.39 -19.43 -46.28
CA MET A 358 -9.03 -19.92 -46.01
C MET A 358 -8.97 -21.45 -46.04
N ARG A 359 -9.97 -22.12 -45.46
CA ARG A 359 -10.04 -23.59 -45.48
C ARG A 359 -10.21 -24.10 -46.91
N GLU A 360 -11.16 -23.58 -47.66
CA GLU A 360 -11.43 -23.94 -49.06
C GLU A 360 -10.17 -23.75 -49.92
N THR A 361 -9.48 -22.61 -49.76
CA THR A 361 -8.21 -22.34 -50.47
C THR A 361 -7.14 -23.39 -50.17
N ILE A 362 -7.05 -23.87 -48.92
CA ILE A 362 -6.11 -24.93 -48.53
C ILE A 362 -6.54 -26.30 -49.05
N THR A 363 -7.85 -26.57 -49.06
CA THR A 363 -8.41 -27.89 -49.39
C THR A 363 -8.75 -28.08 -50.85
N ASP A 364 -8.72 -27.02 -51.65
CA ASP A 364 -9.04 -27.07 -53.07
C ASP A 364 -8.12 -28.09 -53.76
N PRO A 365 -8.67 -29.21 -54.28
CA PRO A 365 -7.88 -30.27 -54.89
C PRO A 365 -7.14 -29.80 -56.15
N GLU A 366 -7.62 -28.75 -56.81
CA GLU A 366 -6.96 -28.11 -57.96
C GLU A 366 -6.09 -26.92 -57.54
N GLY A 367 -6.20 -26.51 -56.28
CA GLY A 367 -5.45 -25.40 -55.70
C GLY A 367 -3.97 -25.69 -55.57
N ARG A 368 -3.15 -24.63 -55.56
CA ARG A 368 -1.67 -24.71 -55.51
C ARG A 368 -1.13 -25.50 -54.31
N PHE A 369 -1.91 -25.65 -53.24
CA PHE A 369 -1.55 -26.41 -52.06
C PHE A 369 -1.72 -27.94 -52.25
N MET A 370 -2.65 -28.39 -53.10
CA MET A 370 -2.96 -29.81 -53.34
C MET A 370 -2.54 -30.31 -54.73
N ALA A 371 -2.47 -29.42 -55.72
CA ALA A 371 -2.08 -29.72 -57.11
C ALA A 371 -0.57 -29.91 -57.31
N LEU A 372 0.13 -30.37 -56.27
CA LEU A 372 1.54 -30.75 -56.35
C LEU A 372 1.65 -32.10 -57.11
N GLY A 373 1.48 -32.07 -58.42
CA GLY A 373 1.95 -33.11 -59.36
C GLY A 373 3.48 -33.07 -59.54
N GLU A 374 4.07 -33.85 -60.44
CA GLU A 374 5.54 -34.03 -60.59
C GLU A 374 6.41 -32.75 -60.65
N ALA A 375 5.85 -31.58 -60.97
CA ALA A 375 6.51 -30.27 -60.87
C ALA A 375 6.61 -29.70 -59.43
N ARG A 376 6.56 -30.56 -58.40
CA ARG A 376 6.42 -30.23 -56.96
C ARG A 376 7.41 -29.20 -56.43
N TRP A 377 8.61 -29.16 -57.01
CA TRP A 377 9.75 -28.46 -56.42
C TRP A 377 9.91 -27.02 -56.91
N ALA A 378 9.47 -26.72 -58.13
CA ALA A 378 9.68 -25.39 -58.73
C ALA A 378 8.81 -24.29 -58.10
N VAL A 379 7.72 -24.67 -57.42
CA VAL A 379 6.73 -23.74 -56.84
C VAL A 379 6.79 -23.73 -55.29
N ALA A 380 7.69 -24.50 -54.68
CA ALA A 380 7.72 -24.70 -53.23
C ALA A 380 7.92 -23.40 -52.44
N ASP A 381 8.82 -22.51 -52.88
CA ASP A 381 9.08 -21.24 -52.19
C ASP A 381 7.88 -20.29 -52.23
N GLN A 382 7.15 -20.26 -53.35
CA GLN A 382 5.93 -19.47 -53.48
C GLN A 382 4.81 -20.02 -52.57
N VAL A 383 4.63 -21.35 -52.53
CA VAL A 383 3.68 -21.99 -51.61
C VAL A 383 4.02 -21.70 -50.15
N LEU A 384 5.32 -21.64 -49.82
CA LEU A 384 5.82 -21.33 -48.48
C LEU A 384 5.54 -19.87 -48.06
N GLU A 385 5.66 -18.92 -48.99
CA GLU A 385 5.32 -17.52 -48.76
C GLU A 385 3.81 -17.34 -48.55
N GLU A 386 2.98 -17.95 -49.41
CA GLU A 386 1.51 -17.93 -49.26
C GLU A 386 1.06 -18.62 -47.95
N LEU A 387 1.71 -19.72 -47.53
CA LEU A 387 1.47 -20.35 -46.22
C LEU A 387 1.84 -19.43 -45.05
N ALA A 388 2.92 -18.64 -45.18
CA ALA A 388 3.34 -17.71 -44.13
C ALA A 388 2.37 -16.54 -43.99
N GLU A 389 1.89 -15.99 -45.12
CA GLU A 389 0.83 -14.98 -45.15
C GLU A 389 -0.46 -15.53 -44.53
N MET A 390 -0.92 -16.71 -44.96
CA MET A 390 -2.11 -17.36 -44.39
C MET A 390 -1.96 -17.65 -42.89
N LYS A 391 -0.77 -17.99 -42.41
CA LYS A 391 -0.50 -18.15 -40.98
C LYS A 391 -0.66 -16.83 -40.22
N SER A 392 -0.14 -15.72 -40.76
CA SER A 392 -0.30 -14.39 -40.18
C SER A 392 -1.78 -13.99 -40.13
N SER A 393 -2.51 -14.16 -41.25
CA SER A 393 -3.94 -13.89 -41.32
C SER A 393 -4.75 -14.81 -40.39
N GLY A 394 -4.37 -16.08 -40.25
CA GLY A 394 -4.98 -17.02 -39.31
C GLY A 394 -4.75 -16.64 -37.84
N ALA A 395 -3.59 -16.08 -37.50
CA ALA A 395 -3.31 -15.58 -36.16
C ALA A 395 -4.18 -14.34 -35.83
N GLN A 396 -4.32 -13.41 -36.77
CA GLN A 396 -5.21 -12.26 -36.63
C GLN A 396 -6.68 -12.69 -36.50
N LEU A 397 -7.11 -13.65 -37.32
CA LEU A 397 -8.45 -14.22 -37.28
C LEU A 397 -8.75 -14.86 -35.93
N LYS A 398 -7.79 -15.63 -35.39
CA LYS A 398 -7.88 -16.24 -34.07
C LYS A 398 -8.04 -15.19 -32.97
N GLN A 399 -7.20 -14.15 -32.97
CA GLN A 399 -7.28 -13.06 -31.99
C GLN A 399 -8.65 -12.36 -32.05
N ARG A 400 -9.17 -12.11 -33.25
CA ARG A 400 -10.50 -11.49 -33.43
C ARG A 400 -11.64 -12.42 -32.99
N MET A 401 -11.52 -13.72 -33.21
CA MET A 401 -12.49 -14.70 -32.72
C MET A 401 -12.47 -14.82 -31.19
N GLU A 402 -11.29 -14.84 -30.56
CA GLU A 402 -11.16 -14.83 -29.10
C GLU A 402 -11.76 -13.56 -28.49
N TRP A 403 -11.52 -12.41 -29.12
CA TRP A 403 -12.14 -11.15 -28.72
C TRP A 403 -13.67 -11.19 -28.86
N ALA A 404 -14.20 -11.72 -29.97
CA ALA A 404 -15.64 -11.87 -30.15
C ALA A 404 -16.26 -12.80 -29.10
N GLN A 405 -15.62 -13.93 -28.79
CA GLN A 405 -16.05 -14.86 -27.74
C GLN A 405 -16.02 -14.25 -26.33
N GLN A 406 -15.03 -13.41 -26.03
CA GLN A 406 -15.00 -12.67 -24.77
C GLN A 406 -16.14 -11.64 -24.73
N SER A 407 -16.37 -10.93 -25.83
CA SER A 407 -17.43 -9.94 -25.98
C SER A 407 -18.84 -10.54 -25.82
N GLU A 408 -19.05 -11.79 -26.26
CA GLU A 408 -20.32 -12.52 -26.08
C GLU A 408 -20.72 -12.64 -24.61
N LYS A 409 -19.76 -12.79 -23.70
CA LYS A 409 -20.02 -12.91 -22.26
C LYS A 409 -20.71 -11.66 -21.71
N PHE A 410 -20.26 -10.48 -22.13
CA PHE A 410 -20.79 -9.20 -21.68
C PHE A 410 -22.13 -8.86 -22.34
N ILE A 411 -22.37 -9.35 -23.55
CA ILE A 411 -23.62 -9.11 -24.30
C ILE A 411 -24.70 -10.17 -23.98
N ASP A 412 -24.43 -11.12 -23.08
CA ASP A 412 -25.38 -12.16 -22.64
C ASP A 412 -26.00 -12.92 -23.83
N VAL A 413 -25.15 -13.28 -24.79
CA VAL A 413 -25.56 -14.13 -25.92
C VAL A 413 -25.35 -15.57 -25.48
N SER A 414 -26.39 -16.38 -25.57
CA SER A 414 -26.30 -17.82 -25.36
C SER A 414 -25.34 -18.42 -26.41
N SER A 415 -24.10 -18.63 -25.98
CA SER A 415 -22.95 -19.25 -26.62
C SER A 415 -23.11 -19.54 -28.12
N ILE A 416 -22.53 -18.71 -28.97
CA ILE A 416 -22.30 -19.11 -30.35
C ILE A 416 -21.11 -20.08 -30.30
N THR A 417 -21.41 -21.35 -30.17
CA THR A 417 -20.39 -22.39 -30.18
C THR A 417 -19.84 -22.49 -31.61
N HIS A 418 -18.76 -21.77 -31.88
CA HIS A 418 -18.08 -21.83 -33.17
C HIS A 418 -17.03 -22.97 -33.16
N PRO A 419 -17.26 -24.09 -33.87
CA PRO A 419 -16.36 -25.24 -33.90
C PRO A 419 -15.06 -24.99 -34.71
N PHE A 420 -14.76 -23.74 -35.07
CA PHE A 420 -13.80 -23.41 -36.11
C PHE A 420 -12.32 -23.50 -35.66
N CYS A 421 -11.98 -23.21 -34.40
CA CYS A 421 -10.57 -22.92 -34.05
C CYS A 421 -9.64 -24.13 -33.87
N GLU A 422 -10.10 -25.28 -33.36
CA GLU A 422 -9.15 -26.35 -33.00
C GLU A 422 -8.68 -27.19 -34.21
N LYS A 423 -9.60 -27.51 -35.13
CA LYS A 423 -9.32 -28.46 -36.24
C LYS A 423 -8.47 -27.85 -37.34
N SER A 424 -8.71 -26.59 -37.70
CA SER A 424 -7.94 -25.90 -38.74
C SER A 424 -6.50 -25.62 -38.29
N ALA A 425 -6.28 -25.26 -37.02
CA ALA A 425 -4.94 -25.05 -36.45
C ALA A 425 -4.09 -26.34 -36.42
N ALA A 426 -4.70 -27.52 -36.35
CA ALA A 426 -4.00 -28.80 -36.44
C ALA A 426 -3.50 -29.07 -37.87
N ILE A 427 -4.34 -28.79 -38.87
CA ILE A 427 -3.98 -28.91 -40.29
C ILE A 427 -2.83 -27.97 -40.61
N TYR A 428 -2.93 -26.68 -40.27
CA TYR A 428 -1.84 -25.71 -40.48
C TYR A 428 -0.51 -26.13 -39.83
N ARG A 429 -0.56 -26.70 -38.62
CA ARG A 429 0.66 -27.18 -37.94
C ARG A 429 1.31 -28.35 -38.68
N SER A 430 0.53 -29.25 -39.27
CA SER A 430 1.07 -30.36 -40.05
C SER A 430 1.63 -29.88 -41.40
N THR A 431 0.95 -28.95 -42.10
CA THR A 431 1.43 -28.37 -43.37
C THR A 431 2.71 -27.55 -43.18
N LEU A 432 2.77 -26.72 -42.14
CA LEU A 432 4.01 -26.00 -41.81
C LEU A 432 5.14 -26.96 -41.42
N GLY A 433 4.83 -28.02 -40.67
CA GLY A 433 5.79 -29.07 -40.32
C GLY A 433 6.44 -29.67 -41.56
N ILE A 434 5.63 -30.12 -42.52
CA ILE A 434 6.05 -30.65 -43.82
C ILE A 434 6.93 -29.66 -44.59
N SER A 435 6.52 -28.40 -44.63
CA SER A 435 7.21 -27.38 -45.41
C SER A 435 8.57 -26.97 -44.81
N LEU A 436 8.67 -26.94 -43.47
CA LEU A 436 9.92 -26.70 -42.75
C LEU A 436 10.87 -27.89 -42.90
N TRP A 437 10.31 -29.10 -42.89
CA TRP A 437 11.04 -30.33 -43.21
C TRP A 437 11.64 -30.30 -44.60
N HIS A 438 10.84 -29.89 -45.58
CA HIS A 438 11.31 -29.74 -46.93
C HIS A 438 12.46 -28.73 -47.01
N LYS A 439 12.33 -27.52 -46.45
CA LYS A 439 13.44 -26.54 -46.43
C LYS A 439 14.72 -27.09 -45.80
N LEU A 440 14.59 -27.80 -44.68
CA LEU A 440 15.74 -28.40 -44.01
C LEU A 440 16.38 -29.51 -44.87
N LEU A 441 15.57 -30.37 -45.47
CA LEU A 441 16.04 -31.43 -46.36
C LEU A 441 16.68 -30.85 -47.63
N SER A 442 16.05 -29.91 -48.32
CA SER A 442 16.63 -29.25 -49.51
C SER A 442 17.94 -28.55 -49.18
N LYS A 443 18.03 -27.87 -48.01
CA LYS A 443 19.26 -27.27 -47.53
C LYS A 443 20.36 -28.32 -47.35
N TRP A 444 20.07 -29.41 -46.65
CA TRP A 444 21.05 -30.47 -46.41
C TRP A 444 21.43 -31.23 -47.69
N LEU A 445 20.48 -31.50 -48.58
CA LEU A 445 20.71 -32.14 -49.87
C LEU A 445 21.57 -31.27 -50.79
N GLY A 446 21.44 -29.94 -50.70
CA GLY A 446 22.26 -28.99 -51.44
C GLY A 446 23.63 -28.69 -50.82
N GLU A 447 23.85 -29.03 -49.55
CA GLU A 447 25.14 -28.86 -48.90
C GLU A 447 26.16 -29.89 -49.42
N GLY A 448 27.42 -29.44 -49.53
CA GLY A 448 28.54 -30.34 -49.83
C GLY A 448 28.70 -31.41 -48.76
N VAL A 449 29.17 -32.60 -49.15
CA VAL A 449 29.33 -33.75 -48.25
C VAL A 449 30.19 -33.41 -47.03
N PHE A 450 31.16 -32.51 -47.15
CA PHE A 450 32.01 -32.05 -46.04
C PHE A 450 31.48 -30.84 -45.28
N THR A 451 30.55 -30.08 -45.86
CA THR A 451 29.98 -28.88 -45.21
C THR A 451 28.70 -29.19 -44.46
N CYS A 452 28.07 -30.33 -44.71
CA CYS A 452 26.84 -30.77 -44.02
C CYS A 452 27.09 -30.99 -42.51
N ASP A 453 26.26 -30.41 -41.66
CA ASP A 453 26.32 -30.62 -40.21
C ASP A 453 25.65 -31.97 -39.84
N ILE A 454 26.43 -33.06 -39.88
CA ILE A 454 25.95 -34.42 -39.62
C ILE A 454 25.32 -34.55 -38.21
N PRO A 455 25.93 -34.02 -37.12
CA PRO A 455 25.28 -33.99 -35.81
C PRO A 455 23.92 -33.31 -35.81
N ALA A 456 23.80 -32.11 -36.40
CA ALA A 456 22.52 -31.39 -36.47
C ALA A 456 21.48 -32.13 -37.33
N PHE A 457 21.92 -32.74 -38.44
CA PHE A 457 21.07 -33.61 -39.28
C PHE A 457 20.54 -34.80 -38.46
N LYS A 458 21.43 -35.51 -37.76
CA LYS A 458 21.10 -36.68 -36.93
C LYS A 458 20.15 -36.32 -35.79
N GLU A 459 20.39 -35.20 -35.12
CA GLU A 459 19.52 -34.69 -34.07
C GLU A 459 18.14 -34.37 -34.63
N ALA A 460 18.05 -33.58 -35.69
CA ALA A 460 16.79 -33.20 -36.31
C ALA A 460 16.00 -34.42 -36.82
N CYS A 461 16.68 -35.40 -37.42
CA CYS A 461 16.08 -36.69 -37.78
C CYS A 461 15.57 -37.45 -36.55
N SER A 462 16.36 -37.54 -35.48
CA SER A 462 15.97 -38.28 -34.27
C SER A 462 14.80 -37.66 -33.52
N VAL A 463 14.77 -36.33 -33.41
CA VAL A 463 13.75 -35.58 -32.65
C VAL A 463 12.40 -35.59 -33.37
N ARG A 464 12.39 -35.72 -34.70
CA ARG A 464 11.18 -35.46 -35.48
C ARG A 464 10.79 -36.58 -36.47
N VAL A 465 11.73 -37.30 -37.10
CA VAL A 465 11.41 -38.45 -37.99
C VAL A 465 10.97 -39.66 -37.18
N LYS A 466 11.67 -39.99 -36.08
CA LYS A 466 11.32 -41.15 -35.26
C LYS A 466 9.91 -41.05 -34.65
N PRO A 467 9.47 -39.90 -34.09
CA PRO A 467 8.09 -39.76 -33.65
C PRO A 467 7.07 -39.80 -34.79
N ALA A 468 7.39 -39.22 -35.96
CA ALA A 468 6.52 -39.27 -37.14
C ALA A 468 6.35 -40.70 -37.67
N GLN A 469 7.45 -41.47 -37.72
CA GLN A 469 7.47 -42.88 -38.10
C GLN A 469 6.72 -43.76 -37.10
N ALA A 470 6.92 -43.53 -35.79
CA ALA A 470 6.19 -44.25 -34.75
C ALA A 470 4.67 -43.97 -34.82
N ALA A 471 4.28 -42.72 -35.09
CA ALA A 471 2.88 -42.35 -35.29
C ALA A 471 2.28 -43.02 -36.55
N LEU A 472 3.06 -43.11 -37.63
CA LEU A 472 2.70 -43.78 -38.87
C LEU A 472 2.46 -45.29 -38.66
N GLN A 473 3.39 -45.96 -37.98
CA GLN A 473 3.36 -47.40 -37.71
C GLN A 473 2.26 -47.78 -36.72
N ALA A 474 1.96 -46.92 -35.75
CA ALA A 474 0.91 -47.16 -34.76
C ALA A 474 -0.52 -47.09 -35.35
N GLY A 475 -0.68 -46.77 -36.65
CA GLY A 475 -1.99 -46.51 -37.24
C GLY A 475 -2.72 -45.31 -36.61
N ASN A 476 -2.00 -44.52 -35.80
CA ASN A 476 -2.53 -43.35 -35.09
C ASN A 476 -2.63 -42.17 -36.04
N SER A 477 -3.53 -42.27 -37.02
CA SER A 477 -4.03 -41.11 -37.76
C SER A 477 -4.66 -40.06 -36.84
N GLY A 478 -5.02 -40.43 -35.61
CA GLY A 478 -5.51 -39.51 -34.56
C GLY A 478 -4.47 -38.56 -33.96
N LEU A 479 -3.16 -38.83 -34.11
CA LEU A 479 -2.11 -37.82 -33.83
C LEU A 479 -1.91 -36.87 -35.02
N MET A 480 -2.39 -37.26 -36.21
CA MET A 480 -2.37 -36.46 -37.45
C MET A 480 -3.66 -35.67 -37.67
N SER A 481 -4.74 -36.03 -36.98
CA SER A 481 -6.03 -35.34 -36.99
C SER A 481 -6.44 -35.11 -35.53
N GLY A 482 -6.20 -33.92 -35.01
CA GLY A 482 -6.68 -33.53 -33.69
C GLY A 482 -8.20 -33.71 -33.63
N GLY A 483 -8.65 -34.76 -32.94
CA GLY A 483 -10.06 -35.08 -32.67
C GLY A 483 -10.76 -35.87 -33.78
N ARG A 484 -11.53 -36.89 -33.38
CA ARG A 484 -12.47 -37.64 -34.24
C ARG A 484 -13.27 -36.63 -35.08
N THR A 485 -13.02 -36.60 -36.38
CA THR A 485 -13.82 -35.81 -37.32
C THR A 485 -15.16 -36.52 -37.49
N SER A 486 -16.26 -35.79 -37.28
CA SER A 486 -17.58 -36.21 -37.75
C SER A 486 -17.52 -36.41 -39.27
N PRO A 487 -18.18 -37.45 -39.84
CA PRO A 487 -18.15 -37.76 -41.28
C PRO A 487 -18.63 -36.61 -42.20
N GLN A 488 -19.19 -35.53 -41.66
CA GLN A 488 -19.76 -34.43 -42.44
C GLN A 488 -18.74 -33.39 -42.94
N SER A 489 -17.45 -33.47 -42.59
CA SER A 489 -16.54 -32.34 -42.83
C SER A 489 -16.02 -32.17 -44.25
N GLY A 490 -16.32 -33.06 -45.21
CA GLY A 490 -15.87 -32.96 -46.62
C GLY A 490 -14.34 -32.93 -46.82
N PHE A 491 -13.56 -32.95 -45.74
CA PHE A 491 -12.12 -32.92 -45.74
C PHE A 491 -11.61 -34.34 -45.98
N ASP A 492 -10.94 -34.52 -47.12
CA ASP A 492 -10.31 -35.77 -47.53
C ASP A 492 -9.04 -36.02 -46.69
N SER A 493 -9.25 -36.27 -45.39
CA SER A 493 -8.18 -36.55 -44.41
C SER A 493 -7.37 -37.78 -44.80
N GLU A 494 -7.96 -38.68 -45.59
CA GLU A 494 -7.28 -39.82 -46.18
C GLU A 494 -6.22 -39.36 -47.15
N ARG A 495 -6.55 -38.48 -48.11
CA ARG A 495 -5.60 -38.00 -49.12
C ARG A 495 -4.45 -37.17 -48.54
N TYR A 496 -4.73 -36.29 -47.58
CA TYR A 496 -3.67 -35.55 -46.88
C TYR A 496 -2.84 -36.47 -45.98
N GLY A 497 -3.49 -37.43 -45.33
CA GLY A 497 -2.83 -38.50 -44.59
C GLY A 497 -1.92 -39.32 -45.49
N GLU A 498 -2.31 -39.61 -46.73
CA GLU A 498 -1.50 -40.34 -47.72
C GLU A 498 -0.30 -39.53 -48.21
N LEU A 499 -0.46 -38.23 -48.50
CA LEU A 499 0.66 -37.36 -48.87
C LEU A 499 1.67 -37.23 -47.73
N TYR A 500 1.18 -37.02 -46.50
CA TYR A 500 2.04 -36.99 -45.33
C TYR A 500 2.71 -38.34 -45.07
N LYS A 501 1.97 -39.45 -45.23
CA LYS A 501 2.50 -40.80 -45.11
C LYS A 501 3.59 -41.05 -46.14
N ALA A 502 3.37 -40.70 -47.41
CA ALA A 502 4.34 -40.83 -48.48
C ALA A 502 5.58 -39.99 -48.20
N LEU A 503 5.43 -38.72 -47.81
CA LEU A 503 6.56 -37.87 -47.47
C LEU A 503 7.35 -38.39 -46.27
N VAL A 504 6.68 -38.77 -45.19
CA VAL A 504 7.34 -39.34 -44.01
C VAL A 504 8.00 -40.67 -44.36
N GLN A 505 7.37 -41.48 -45.21
CA GLN A 505 7.94 -42.72 -45.71
C GLN A 505 9.19 -42.45 -46.55
N ASP A 506 9.17 -41.48 -47.47
CA ASP A 506 10.34 -41.06 -48.26
C ASP A 506 11.47 -40.58 -47.34
N ILE A 507 11.15 -39.76 -46.34
CA ILE A 507 12.13 -39.25 -45.36
C ILE A 507 12.69 -40.40 -44.51
N VAL A 508 11.84 -41.32 -44.08
CA VAL A 508 12.22 -42.51 -43.31
C VAL A 508 13.07 -43.44 -44.17
N GLU A 509 12.74 -43.65 -45.43
CA GLU A 509 13.50 -44.49 -46.34
C GLU A 509 14.85 -43.88 -46.66
N VAL A 510 14.90 -42.57 -46.93
CA VAL A 510 16.14 -41.82 -47.07
C VAL A 510 16.97 -41.94 -45.80
N TRP A 511 16.38 -41.75 -44.61
CA TRP A 511 17.09 -41.84 -43.33
C TRP A 511 17.54 -43.25 -42.97
N GLN A 512 16.72 -44.28 -43.25
CA GLN A 512 17.04 -45.68 -42.96
C GLN A 512 18.11 -46.22 -43.90
N ARG A 513 18.07 -45.83 -45.19
CA ARG A 513 19.10 -46.19 -46.17
C ARG A 513 20.39 -45.42 -45.91
N TRP A 514 20.28 -44.14 -45.55
CA TRP A 514 21.39 -43.29 -45.17
C TRP A 514 21.46 -43.15 -43.64
N ASN A 515 21.86 -44.24 -43.00
CA ASN A 515 22.31 -44.13 -41.62
C ASN A 515 23.45 -43.10 -41.59
N CYS A 516 23.45 -42.18 -40.63
CA CYS A 516 24.47 -41.11 -40.58
C CYS A 516 25.91 -41.67 -40.59
N SER A 517 26.08 -42.94 -40.21
CA SER A 517 27.32 -43.71 -40.36
C SER A 517 27.85 -43.77 -41.80
N VAL A 518 26.99 -43.86 -42.82
CA VAL A 518 27.40 -43.91 -44.24
C VAL A 518 28.02 -42.59 -44.67
N LEU A 519 27.45 -41.45 -44.25
CA LEU A 519 28.04 -40.13 -44.52
C LEU A 519 29.37 -39.94 -43.77
N GLU A 520 29.45 -40.43 -42.54
CA GLU A 520 30.69 -40.42 -41.75
C GLU A 520 31.79 -41.28 -42.41
N GLU A 521 31.44 -42.46 -42.92
CA GLU A 521 32.37 -43.36 -43.64
C GLU A 521 32.82 -42.76 -44.98
N ILE A 522 31.91 -42.16 -45.75
CA ILE A 522 32.26 -41.52 -47.02
C ILE A 522 33.23 -40.35 -46.81
N ARG A 523 33.09 -39.59 -45.72
CA ARG A 523 34.03 -38.52 -45.36
C ARG A 523 35.45 -39.01 -45.09
N LEU A 524 35.62 -40.28 -44.74
CA LEU A 524 36.91 -40.89 -44.43
C LEU A 524 37.58 -41.50 -45.66
N LEU A 525 36.91 -41.54 -46.82
CA LEU A 525 37.49 -42.08 -48.05
C LEU A 525 38.62 -41.18 -48.57
N SER A 526 39.74 -41.80 -48.93
CA SER A 526 40.78 -41.12 -49.72
C SER A 526 40.28 -40.85 -51.14
N ALA A 527 40.87 -39.86 -51.82
CA ALA A 527 40.50 -39.51 -53.20
C ALA A 527 40.54 -40.72 -54.16
N LYS A 528 41.53 -41.60 -54.01
CA LYS A 528 41.66 -42.82 -54.83
C LYS A 528 40.56 -43.85 -54.54
N GLN A 529 40.16 -43.99 -53.28
CA GLN A 529 39.03 -44.85 -52.91
C GLN A 529 37.71 -44.29 -53.45
N TRP A 530 37.54 -42.96 -53.42
CA TRP A 530 36.38 -42.30 -54.00
C TRP A 530 36.29 -42.49 -55.52
N GLU A 531 37.39 -42.32 -56.25
CA GLU A 531 37.44 -42.58 -57.70
C GLU A 531 37.11 -44.04 -58.03
N THR A 532 37.68 -44.99 -57.28
CA THR A 532 37.40 -46.42 -57.44
C THR A 532 35.92 -46.72 -57.16
N LEU A 533 35.34 -46.08 -56.14
CA LEU A 533 33.94 -46.25 -55.78
C LEU A 533 33.00 -45.69 -56.86
N ILE A 534 33.30 -44.51 -57.42
CA ILE A 534 32.54 -43.94 -58.54
C ILE A 534 32.62 -44.86 -59.76
N GLU A 535 33.81 -45.37 -60.09
CA GLU A 535 34.05 -46.24 -61.24
C GLU A 535 33.31 -47.58 -61.09
N GLN A 536 33.35 -48.18 -59.89
CA GLN A 536 32.62 -49.40 -59.57
C GLN A 536 31.10 -49.20 -59.59
N ALA A 537 30.62 -48.03 -59.18
CA ALA A 537 29.20 -47.71 -59.19
C ALA A 537 28.70 -47.25 -60.57
N GLY A 538 29.60 -46.94 -61.52
CA GLY A 538 29.26 -46.56 -62.89
C GLY A 538 28.60 -45.19 -63.03
N LEU A 539 28.89 -44.25 -62.12
CA LEU A 539 28.14 -42.99 -62.00
C LEU A 539 28.93 -41.77 -62.48
N SER A 540 28.20 -40.77 -62.99
CA SER A 540 28.78 -39.52 -63.53
C SER A 540 28.85 -38.43 -62.47
N LEU A 541 29.57 -38.68 -61.38
CA LEU A 541 29.75 -37.71 -60.29
C LEU A 541 31.04 -36.91 -60.43
N PRO A 542 31.12 -35.73 -59.78
CA PRO A 542 32.38 -35.00 -59.66
C PRO A 542 33.49 -35.89 -59.09
N THR A 543 34.63 -35.93 -59.78
CA THR A 543 35.83 -36.68 -59.35
C THR A 543 36.39 -36.17 -58.01
N LYS A 544 36.12 -34.89 -57.68
CA LYS A 544 36.42 -34.33 -56.37
C LYS A 544 35.23 -34.54 -55.43
N LEU A 545 35.42 -35.38 -54.40
CA LEU A 545 34.44 -35.61 -53.32
C LEU A 545 33.98 -34.30 -52.66
N SER A 546 34.83 -33.27 -52.61
CA SER A 546 34.47 -31.95 -52.06
C SER A 546 33.45 -31.17 -52.87
N ALA A 547 33.24 -31.52 -54.15
CA ALA A 547 32.24 -30.91 -55.03
C ALA A 547 30.92 -31.71 -55.06
N VAL A 548 30.86 -32.85 -54.38
CA VAL A 548 29.66 -33.67 -54.31
C VAL A 548 28.75 -33.11 -53.22
N THR A 549 27.47 -32.93 -53.54
CA THR A 549 26.42 -32.57 -52.57
C THR A 549 25.82 -33.82 -51.95
N VAL A 550 25.28 -33.73 -50.74
CA VAL A 550 24.61 -34.86 -50.07
C VAL A 550 23.46 -35.42 -50.92
N GLY A 551 22.74 -34.58 -51.67
CA GLY A 551 21.67 -35.04 -52.57
C GLY A 551 22.18 -35.83 -53.77
N ALA A 552 23.26 -35.38 -54.41
CA ALA A 552 23.94 -36.15 -55.46
C ALA A 552 24.49 -37.48 -54.93
N LEU A 553 24.95 -37.51 -53.68
CA LEU A 553 25.30 -38.74 -52.98
C LEU A 553 24.10 -39.67 -52.82
N MET A 554 22.94 -39.14 -52.39
CA MET A 554 21.75 -39.95 -52.14
C MET A 554 21.20 -40.65 -53.38
N LEU A 555 21.34 -40.04 -54.56
CA LEU A 555 20.96 -40.65 -55.85
C LEU A 555 21.87 -41.82 -56.28
N LEU A 556 23.05 -42.02 -55.68
CA LEU A 556 23.93 -43.17 -55.98
C LEU A 556 23.37 -44.51 -55.47
N VAL A 557 22.62 -44.46 -54.36
CA VAL A 557 22.33 -45.65 -53.53
C VAL A 557 20.92 -46.18 -53.80
N THR A 558 20.05 -45.38 -54.41
CA THR A 558 18.79 -45.80 -55.04
C THR A 558 19.05 -46.42 -56.39
#